data_AF-A0A843HXT3-F1
#
_entry.id   AF-A0A843HXT3-F1
#
_cell.length_a   1.000
_cell.length_b   1.000
_cell.length_c   1.000
_cell.angle_alpha   90.00
_cell.angle_beta   90.00
_cell.angle_gamma   90.00
#
_symmetry.space_group_name_H-M   'P 1'
#
loop_
_entity.id
_entity.type
_entity.pdbx_description
1 polymer ?
#
loop_
_entity_poly.entity_id
_entity_poly.type
_entity_poly.pdbx_seq_one_letter_code
_entity_poly.pdbx_strand_id
1 'polypeptide(L)'
;ASIKRRILDMYKLDKLPPDLEEYIDSAAAEPAMYESAVYDAMVDVVAEGKYDYYIFDMPPFGHGIRMIAMADILSKWVEKITELRRQAYEYGRVAASLKRAKLTYEDEILKELQYIRDRIVAFRNIITDRGTAAFMIVVTPERMSILDTEKAVEMFSSLGLRVTGIVVNQVYPPELAKDPKTPEYVRNKIMEQRKYMAEIAEKFGDMVISVVPMLNREPKGLEALSAVAKELWSPSKRLEEYL
;
A
#
# COMPACT_ATOMS: atom_id res chain seq x y z
N ALA A 1 -14.04 15.70 9.50
CA ALA A 1 -13.93 16.95 10.30
C ALA A 1 -12.52 17.01 10.89
N SER A 2 -11.90 18.19 11.00
CA SER A 2 -10.54 18.33 11.55
C SER A 2 -10.44 17.73 12.96
N ILE A 3 -9.39 16.94 13.24
CA ILE A 3 -9.08 16.38 14.56
C ILE A 3 -9.13 17.47 15.65
N LYS A 4 -8.66 18.68 15.33
CA LYS A 4 -8.71 19.84 16.23
C LYS A 4 -10.15 20.13 16.68
N ARG A 5 -11.12 20.10 15.76
CA ARG A 5 -12.55 20.33 16.06
C ARG A 5 -13.15 19.21 16.90
N ARG A 6 -12.79 17.96 16.59
CA ARG A 6 -13.25 16.78 17.33
C ARG A 6 -12.74 16.79 18.79
N ILE A 7 -11.51 17.26 19.03
CA ILE A 7 -10.95 17.46 20.37
C ILE A 7 -11.70 18.58 21.11
N LEU A 8 -11.94 19.72 20.46
CA LEU A 8 -12.71 20.83 21.04
C LEU A 8 -14.11 20.36 21.46
N ASP A 9 -14.79 19.61 20.59
CA ASP A 9 -16.14 19.09 20.86
C ASP A 9 -16.15 18.06 21.99
N MET A 10 -15.19 17.12 22.00
CA MET A 10 -15.11 16.04 22.98
C MET A 10 -14.79 16.56 24.40
N TYR A 11 -13.88 17.53 24.51
CA TYR A 11 -13.48 18.12 25.80
C TYR A 11 -14.25 19.39 26.15
N LYS A 12 -15.18 19.83 25.30
CA LYS A 12 -15.94 21.09 25.43
C LYS A 12 -15.03 22.29 25.67
N LEU A 13 -14.00 22.41 24.85
CA LEU A 13 -13.04 23.51 24.90
C LEU A 13 -13.41 24.58 23.88
N ASP A 14 -13.26 25.86 24.26
CA ASP A 14 -13.48 27.00 23.34
C ASP A 14 -12.29 27.21 22.40
N LYS A 15 -11.07 26.85 22.85
CA LYS A 15 -9.83 26.91 22.07
C LYS A 15 -8.86 25.82 22.50
N LEU A 16 -8.00 25.38 21.57
CA LEU A 16 -6.92 24.46 21.90
C LEU A 16 -5.82 25.20 22.67
N PRO A 17 -5.26 24.60 23.73
CA PRO A 17 -4.05 25.11 24.34
C PRO A 17 -2.90 25.17 23.31
N PRO A 18 -2.04 26.22 23.34
CA PRO A 18 -0.96 26.38 22.38
C PRO A 18 -0.02 25.16 22.32
N ASP A 19 0.37 24.61 23.47
CA ASP A 19 1.25 23.45 23.55
C ASP A 19 0.64 22.19 22.91
N LEU A 20 -0.69 22.03 23.02
CA LEU A 20 -1.40 20.92 22.39
C LEU A 20 -1.51 21.11 20.89
N GLU A 21 -1.72 22.35 20.44
CA GLU A 21 -1.75 22.68 19.02
C GLU A 21 -0.38 22.44 18.36
N GLU A 22 0.71 22.89 18.99
CA GLU A 22 2.08 22.64 18.53
C GLU A 22 2.41 21.15 18.49
N TYR A 23 1.97 20.39 19.51
CA TYR A 23 2.14 18.93 19.52
C TYR A 23 1.37 18.24 18.39
N ILE A 24 0.12 18.65 18.13
CA ILE A 24 -0.69 18.10 17.03
C ILE A 24 -0.02 18.41 15.68
N ASP A 25 0.44 19.64 15.48
CA ASP A 25 1.05 20.06 14.23
C ASP A 25 2.40 19.34 14.00
N SER A 26 3.20 19.17 15.05
CA SER A 26 4.43 18.38 14.99
C SER A 26 4.16 16.90 14.70
N ALA A 27 3.18 16.29 15.36
CA ALA A 27 2.83 14.88 15.13
C ALA A 27 2.25 14.66 13.72
N ALA A 28 1.52 15.62 13.18
CA ALA A 28 1.00 15.58 11.82
C ALA A 28 2.10 15.69 10.75
N ALA A 29 3.23 16.31 11.07
CA ALA A 29 4.37 16.46 10.16
C ALA A 29 5.27 15.21 10.08
N GLU A 30 5.11 14.24 10.99
CA GLU A 30 5.87 13.00 10.98
C GLU A 30 5.51 12.14 9.76
N PRO A 31 6.49 11.63 8.98
CA PRO A 31 6.22 10.80 7.80
C PRO A 31 5.34 9.59 8.12
N ALA A 32 5.56 8.94 9.27
CA ALA A 32 4.76 7.81 9.74
C ALA A 32 3.26 8.14 9.89
N MET A 33 2.94 9.41 10.20
CA MET A 33 1.56 9.86 10.32
C MET A 33 0.89 9.98 8.94
N TYR A 34 1.65 10.38 7.91
CA TYR A 34 1.16 10.37 6.53
C TYR A 34 0.81 8.94 6.09
N GLU A 35 1.71 7.98 6.31
CA GLU A 35 1.45 6.58 5.96
C GLU A 35 0.27 5.99 6.74
N SER A 36 0.13 6.31 8.04
CA SER A 36 -1.03 5.90 8.84
C SER A 36 -2.34 6.52 8.35
N ALA A 37 -2.34 7.79 7.97
CA ALA A 37 -3.54 8.50 7.51
C ALA A 37 -4.03 7.98 6.15
N VAL A 38 -3.10 7.69 5.24
CA VAL A 38 -3.44 7.07 3.95
C VAL A 38 -4.04 5.69 4.17
N TYR A 39 -3.47 4.88 5.06
CA TYR A 39 -4.01 3.57 5.41
C TYR A 39 -5.44 3.66 5.99
N ASP A 40 -5.68 4.56 6.96
CA ASP A 40 -7.02 4.76 7.55
C ASP A 40 -8.05 5.21 6.50
N ALA A 41 -7.66 6.09 5.57
CA ALA A 41 -8.51 6.51 4.47
C ALA A 41 -8.86 5.35 3.52
N MET A 42 -7.91 4.44 3.23
CA MET A 42 -8.19 3.23 2.46
C MET A 42 -9.19 2.33 3.18
N VAL A 43 -9.05 2.17 4.50
CA VAL A 43 -10.00 1.40 5.32
C VAL A 43 -11.40 1.98 5.23
N ASP A 44 -11.55 3.30 5.39
CA ASP A 44 -12.85 3.97 5.30
C ASP A 44 -13.50 3.75 3.92
N VAL A 45 -12.75 3.95 2.83
CA VAL A 45 -13.27 3.81 1.46
C VAL A 45 -13.73 2.38 1.15
N VAL A 46 -13.00 1.37 1.62
CA VAL A 46 -13.39 -0.03 1.45
C VAL A 46 -14.58 -0.38 2.33
N ALA A 47 -14.62 0.13 3.58
CA ALA A 47 -15.71 -0.12 4.51
C ALA A 47 -17.05 0.48 4.05
N GLU A 48 -17.05 1.52 3.20
CA GLU A 48 -18.28 2.06 2.60
C GLU A 48 -18.98 1.05 1.67
N GLY A 49 -18.26 0.07 1.12
CA GLY A 49 -18.85 -1.01 0.30
C GLY A 49 -19.63 -0.53 -0.94
N LYS A 50 -19.29 0.64 -1.48
CA LYS A 50 -20.01 1.25 -2.62
C LYS A 50 -19.69 0.63 -3.98
N TYR A 51 -18.55 -0.06 -4.08
CA TYR A 51 -18.05 -0.62 -5.34
C TYR A 51 -17.66 -2.08 -5.16
N ASP A 52 -17.75 -2.86 -6.23
CA ASP A 52 -17.30 -4.26 -6.26
C ASP A 52 -15.76 -4.37 -6.25
N TYR A 53 -15.08 -3.38 -6.84
CA TYR A 53 -13.63 -3.37 -6.98
C TYR A 53 -13.05 -2.01 -6.59
N TYR A 54 -11.91 -2.06 -5.90
CA TYR A 54 -11.12 -0.90 -5.50
C TYR A 54 -9.70 -1.05 -6.04
N ILE A 55 -9.20 -0.04 -6.75
CA ILE A 55 -7.83 -0.03 -7.30
C ILE A 55 -7.04 1.04 -6.56
N PHE A 56 -5.96 0.63 -5.90
CA PHE A 56 -5.06 1.52 -5.18
C PHE A 56 -3.75 1.68 -5.94
N ASP A 57 -3.45 2.91 -6.36
CA ASP A 57 -2.13 3.28 -6.87
C ASP A 57 -1.22 3.61 -5.68
N MET A 58 -0.30 2.69 -5.37
CA MET A 58 0.55 2.82 -4.19
C MET A 58 1.82 3.63 -4.50
N PRO A 59 2.34 4.39 -3.50
CA PRO A 59 3.67 4.94 -3.58
C PRO A 59 4.75 3.87 -3.83
N PRO A 60 5.97 4.26 -4.26
CA PRO A 60 7.07 3.33 -4.48
C PRO A 60 7.33 2.41 -3.28
N PHE A 61 7.87 1.21 -3.55
CA PHE A 61 7.90 0.06 -2.64
C PHE A 61 8.18 0.39 -1.16
N GLY A 62 9.22 1.18 -0.88
CA GLY A 62 9.59 1.51 0.50
C GLY A 62 8.50 2.21 1.30
N HIS A 63 7.71 3.09 0.68
CA HIS A 63 6.57 3.74 1.34
C HIS A 63 5.33 2.85 1.39
N GLY A 64 5.04 2.09 0.32
CA GLY A 64 3.92 1.15 0.30
C GLY A 64 4.04 0.05 1.37
N ILE A 65 5.24 -0.50 1.56
CA ILE A 65 5.51 -1.50 2.59
C ILE A 65 5.36 -0.89 3.99
N ARG A 66 5.85 0.33 4.22
CA ARG A 66 5.67 1.04 5.51
C ARG A 66 4.20 1.25 5.83
N MET A 67 3.40 1.66 4.86
CA MET A 67 1.96 1.86 5.01
C MET A 67 1.25 0.59 5.48
N ILE A 68 1.62 -0.57 4.94
CA ILE A 68 1.04 -1.87 5.31
C ILE A 68 1.58 -2.35 6.66
N ALA A 69 2.90 -2.26 6.88
CA ALA A 69 3.53 -2.65 8.13
C ALA A 69 3.02 -1.82 9.32
N MET A 70 2.59 -0.58 9.08
CA MET A 70 2.02 0.29 10.10
C MET A 70 0.79 -0.32 10.77
N ALA A 71 0.00 -1.12 10.05
CA ALA A 71 -1.14 -1.84 10.61
C ALA A 71 -0.76 -2.74 11.78
N ASP A 72 0.31 -3.54 11.63
CA ASP A 72 0.78 -4.45 12.66
C ASP A 72 1.36 -3.71 13.87
N ILE A 73 2.07 -2.60 13.61
CA ILE A 73 2.65 -1.77 14.66
C ILE A 73 1.54 -1.10 15.49
N LEU A 74 0.58 -0.46 14.82
CA LEU A 74 -0.55 0.20 15.47
C LEU A 74 -1.41 -0.79 16.25
N SER A 75 -1.72 -1.96 15.67
CA SER A 75 -2.49 -3.00 16.38
C SER A 75 -1.80 -3.42 17.67
N LYS A 76 -0.51 -3.74 17.64
CA LYS A 76 0.27 -4.13 18.84
C LYS A 76 0.36 -3.01 19.87
N TRP A 77 0.51 -1.77 19.41
CA TRP A 77 0.58 -0.61 20.30
C TRP A 77 -0.75 -0.37 21.01
N VAL A 78 -1.86 -0.42 20.27
CA VAL A 78 -3.21 -0.30 20.85
C VAL A 78 -3.50 -1.44 21.82
N GLU A 79 -3.13 -2.67 21.48
CA GLU A 79 -3.23 -3.83 22.39
C GLU A 79 -2.45 -3.58 23.69
N LYS A 80 -1.22 -3.05 23.60
CA LYS A 80 -0.41 -2.80 24.78
C LYS A 80 -0.99 -1.71 25.67
N ILE A 81 -1.48 -0.61 25.08
CA ILE A 81 -2.13 0.46 25.84
C ILE A 81 -3.41 -0.03 26.51
N THR A 82 -4.19 -0.83 25.78
CA THR A 82 -5.41 -1.46 26.30
C THR A 82 -5.09 -2.35 27.50
N GLU A 83 -4.04 -3.17 27.40
CA GLU A 83 -3.57 -4.02 28.49
C GLU A 83 -3.11 -3.21 29.71
N LEU A 84 -2.25 -2.20 29.50
CA LEU A 84 -1.73 -1.35 30.58
C LEU A 84 -2.87 -0.61 31.29
N ARG A 85 -3.86 -0.12 30.56
CA ARG A 85 -5.05 0.52 31.13
C ARG A 85 -5.89 -0.46 31.94
N ARG A 86 -6.10 -1.69 31.44
CA ARG A 86 -6.82 -2.74 32.17
C ARG A 86 -6.11 -3.07 33.49
N GLN A 87 -4.79 -3.22 33.47
CA GLN A 87 -4.00 -3.47 34.68
C GLN A 87 -4.12 -2.29 35.66
N ALA A 88 -3.96 -1.04 35.18
CA ALA A 88 -4.11 0.15 36.01
C ALA A 88 -5.51 0.25 36.64
N TYR A 89 -6.56 -0.16 35.92
CA TYR A 89 -7.92 -0.24 36.45
C TYR A 89 -8.06 -1.30 37.55
N GLU A 90 -7.49 -2.50 37.34
CA GLU A 90 -7.49 -3.59 38.32
C GLU A 90 -6.73 -3.21 39.61
N TYR A 91 -5.57 -2.55 39.49
CA TYR A 91 -4.83 -2.00 40.63
C TYR A 91 -5.52 -0.79 41.28
N GLY A 92 -6.16 0.08 40.48
CA GLY A 92 -6.91 1.24 40.94
C GLY A 92 -8.19 0.89 41.70
N ARG A 93 -8.82 -0.25 41.39
CA ARG A 93 -9.94 -0.81 42.16
C ARG A 93 -9.56 -1.18 43.59
N VAL A 94 -8.29 -1.50 43.84
CA VAL A 94 -7.77 -1.76 45.19
C VAL A 94 -7.60 -0.45 45.98
N ALA A 95 -7.48 0.70 45.29
CA ALA A 95 -7.21 2.01 45.90
C ALA A 95 -8.42 2.97 45.95
N ALA A 96 -9.50 2.76 45.19
CA ALA A 96 -10.56 3.75 45.04
C ALA A 96 -11.99 3.19 45.20
N SER A 97 -12.47 3.17 46.45
CA SER A 97 -13.89 3.13 46.79
C SER A 97 -14.62 4.47 46.62
N LEU A 98 -14.07 5.46 45.88
CA LEU A 98 -14.53 6.86 45.98
C LEU A 98 -14.65 7.72 44.70
N LYS A 99 -14.51 7.23 43.46
CA LYS A 99 -14.73 8.09 42.28
C LYS A 99 -15.43 7.40 41.10
N ARG A 100 -16.77 7.47 41.11
CA ARG A 100 -17.66 6.89 40.09
C ARG A 100 -17.63 7.62 38.73
N ALA A 101 -17.20 8.89 38.69
CA ALA A 101 -17.17 9.70 37.46
C ALA A 101 -15.88 9.57 36.62
N LYS A 102 -14.77 9.12 37.22
CA LYS A 102 -13.48 8.96 36.51
C LYS A 102 -13.43 7.68 35.68
N LEU A 103 -14.23 6.67 36.08
CA LEU A 103 -14.33 5.36 35.43
C LEU A 103 -14.96 5.47 34.02
N THR A 104 -16.02 6.27 33.87
CA THR A 104 -16.74 6.42 32.59
C THR A 104 -15.90 7.01 31.45
N TYR A 105 -15.01 7.96 31.75
CA TYR A 105 -14.17 8.59 30.73
C TYR A 105 -13.02 7.68 30.26
N GLU A 106 -12.47 6.88 31.17
CA GLU A 106 -11.44 5.88 30.84
C GLU A 106 -12.01 4.76 29.96
N ASP A 107 -13.27 4.38 30.19
CA ASP A 107 -13.99 3.38 29.40
C ASP A 107 -14.31 3.85 27.97
N GLU A 108 -14.65 5.13 27.76
CA GLU A 108 -14.89 5.69 26.42
C GLU A 108 -13.62 5.72 25.55
N ILE A 109 -12.48 6.12 26.13
CA ILE A 109 -11.19 6.09 25.42
C ILE A 109 -10.82 4.65 25.05
N LEU A 110 -11.03 3.69 25.96
CA LEU A 110 -10.73 2.29 25.69
C LEU A 110 -11.57 1.74 24.53
N LYS A 111 -12.85 2.09 24.47
CA LYS A 111 -13.74 1.73 23.36
C LYS A 111 -13.28 2.30 22.03
N GLU A 112 -12.88 3.58 22.00
CA GLU A 112 -12.36 4.20 20.77
C GLU A 112 -11.07 3.52 20.31
N LEU A 113 -10.16 3.20 21.24
CA LEU A 113 -8.93 2.46 20.92
C LEU A 113 -9.24 1.07 20.35
N GLN A 114 -10.15 0.32 20.97
CA GLN A 114 -10.58 -0.98 20.46
C GLN A 114 -11.20 -0.87 19.06
N TYR A 115 -12.05 0.12 18.84
CA TYR A 115 -12.66 0.39 17.54
C TYR A 115 -11.60 0.63 16.45
N ILE A 116 -10.60 1.47 16.73
CA ILE A 116 -9.49 1.74 15.80
C ILE A 116 -8.73 0.45 15.49
N ARG A 117 -8.40 -0.35 16.52
CA ARG A 117 -7.69 -1.61 16.35
C ARG A 117 -8.46 -2.62 15.51
N ASP A 118 -9.76 -2.78 15.78
CA ASP A 118 -10.60 -3.73 15.04
C ASP A 118 -10.73 -3.33 13.56
N ARG A 119 -10.83 -2.03 13.25
CA ARG A 119 -10.79 -1.51 11.87
C ARG A 119 -9.48 -1.86 11.15
N ILE A 120 -8.34 -1.63 11.82
CA ILE A 120 -7.02 -1.95 11.27
C ILE A 120 -6.88 -3.45 11.00
N VAL A 121 -7.29 -4.29 11.95
CA VAL A 121 -7.24 -5.75 11.80
C VAL A 121 -8.15 -6.23 10.67
N ALA A 122 -9.36 -5.68 10.57
CA ALA A 122 -10.30 -6.04 9.51
C ALA A 122 -9.72 -5.73 8.12
N PHE A 123 -9.18 -4.53 7.91
CA PHE A 123 -8.56 -4.17 6.63
C PHE A 123 -7.32 -5.01 6.32
N ARG A 124 -6.47 -5.27 7.33
CA ARG A 124 -5.33 -6.19 7.19
C ARG A 124 -5.79 -7.56 6.67
N ASN A 125 -6.85 -8.12 7.24
CA ASN A 125 -7.39 -9.41 6.81
C ASN A 125 -7.85 -9.35 5.33
N ILE A 126 -8.48 -8.25 4.90
CA ILE A 126 -8.89 -8.05 3.50
C ILE A 126 -7.67 -8.03 2.56
N ILE A 127 -6.61 -7.29 2.90
CA ILE A 127 -5.43 -7.17 2.02
C ILE A 127 -4.54 -8.42 2.03
N THR A 128 -4.58 -9.22 3.10
CA THR A 128 -3.80 -10.47 3.19
C THR A 128 -4.53 -11.67 2.60
N ASP A 129 -5.86 -11.61 2.46
CA ASP A 129 -6.63 -12.65 1.79
C ASP A 129 -6.54 -12.54 0.26
N ARG A 130 -6.19 -13.67 -0.36
CA ARG A 130 -6.06 -13.81 -1.82
C ARG A 130 -7.39 -13.84 -2.54
N GLY A 131 -8.48 -14.15 -1.83
CA GLY A 131 -9.83 -14.10 -2.39
C GLY A 131 -10.33 -12.67 -2.59
N THR A 132 -9.78 -11.72 -1.83
CA THR A 132 -10.27 -10.34 -1.77
C THR A 132 -9.28 -9.30 -2.30
N ALA A 133 -7.97 -9.58 -2.26
CA ALA A 133 -6.95 -8.65 -2.71
C ALA A 133 -5.91 -9.31 -3.64
N ALA A 134 -5.41 -8.52 -4.59
CA ALA A 134 -4.34 -8.89 -5.50
C ALA A 134 -3.31 -7.76 -5.59
N PHE A 135 -2.02 -8.12 -5.53
CA PHE A 135 -0.92 -7.17 -5.63
C PHE A 135 -0.21 -7.36 -6.97
N MET A 136 -0.15 -6.29 -7.76
CA MET A 136 0.52 -6.28 -9.06
C MET A 136 1.70 -5.30 -8.99
N ILE A 137 2.88 -5.74 -9.44
CA ILE A 137 4.07 -4.88 -9.51
C ILE A 137 4.34 -4.51 -10.96
N VAL A 138 4.57 -3.23 -11.23
CA VAL A 138 5.03 -2.77 -12.54
C VAL A 138 6.56 -2.66 -12.51
N VAL A 139 7.22 -3.35 -13.43
CA VAL A 139 8.69 -3.41 -13.56
C VAL A 139 9.10 -2.98 -14.96
N THR A 140 10.28 -2.38 -15.11
CA THR A 140 10.92 -2.19 -16.42
C THR A 140 12.01 -3.24 -16.62
N PRO A 141 12.33 -3.64 -17.86
CA PRO A 141 13.40 -4.61 -18.13
C PRO A 141 14.78 -3.97 -17.96
N GLU A 142 15.12 -3.66 -16.71
CA GLU A 142 16.36 -3.04 -16.27
C GLU A 142 16.83 -3.68 -14.96
N ARG A 143 18.15 -3.84 -14.80
CA ARG A 143 18.73 -4.55 -13.66
C ARG A 143 18.29 -4.00 -12.30
N MET A 144 18.30 -2.68 -12.11
CA MET A 144 17.91 -2.08 -10.83
C MET A 144 16.42 -2.31 -10.53
N SER A 145 15.55 -2.17 -11.53
CA SER A 145 14.11 -2.39 -11.38
C SER A 145 13.80 -3.83 -10.95
N ILE A 146 14.51 -4.81 -11.52
CA ILE A 146 14.39 -6.23 -11.15
C ILE A 146 14.84 -6.47 -9.70
N LEU A 147 16.00 -5.95 -9.31
CA LEU A 147 16.54 -6.13 -7.95
C LEU A 147 15.66 -5.49 -6.88
N ASP A 148 15.10 -4.31 -7.17
CA ASP A 148 14.18 -3.64 -6.24
C ASP A 148 12.85 -4.39 -6.13
N THR A 149 12.37 -4.96 -7.25
CA THR A 149 11.16 -5.80 -7.28
C THR A 149 11.37 -7.09 -6.49
N GLU A 150 12.52 -7.74 -6.61
CA GLU A 150 12.87 -8.95 -5.85
C GLU A 150 12.81 -8.67 -4.34
N LYS A 151 13.48 -7.60 -3.88
CA LYS A 151 13.42 -7.18 -2.47
C LYS A 151 12.01 -6.83 -2.04
N ALA A 152 11.24 -6.16 -2.90
CA ALA A 152 9.85 -5.82 -2.61
C ALA A 152 9.03 -7.10 -2.39
N VAL A 153 9.10 -8.07 -3.30
CA VAL A 153 8.39 -9.36 -3.19
C VAL A 153 8.72 -10.06 -1.87
N GLU A 154 10.00 -10.10 -1.47
CA GLU A 154 10.42 -10.67 -0.19
C GLU A 154 9.81 -9.93 1.00
N MET A 155 9.84 -8.59 1.00
CA MET A 155 9.26 -7.77 2.06
C MET A 155 7.73 -7.93 2.14
N PHE A 156 7.03 -7.92 1.01
CA PHE A 156 5.59 -8.17 0.95
C PHE A 156 5.26 -9.56 1.51
N SER A 157 6.01 -10.59 1.11
CA SER A 157 5.83 -11.95 1.62
C SER A 157 6.04 -12.05 3.13
N SER A 158 7.00 -11.30 3.69
CA SER A 158 7.24 -11.26 5.15
C SER A 158 6.07 -10.68 5.93
N LEU A 159 5.27 -9.81 5.29
CA LEU A 159 4.05 -9.21 5.85
C LEU A 159 2.79 -10.06 5.60
N GLY A 160 2.94 -11.25 4.99
CA GLY A 160 1.82 -12.12 4.63
C GLY A 160 1.08 -11.68 3.36
N LEU A 161 1.63 -10.72 2.61
CA LEU A 161 1.09 -10.29 1.33
C LEU A 161 1.73 -11.07 0.20
N ARG A 162 0.92 -11.61 -0.70
CA ARG A 162 1.42 -12.29 -1.89
C ARG A 162 1.26 -11.41 -3.11
N VAL A 163 2.38 -11.15 -3.80
CA VAL A 163 2.37 -10.57 -5.14
C VAL A 163 1.74 -11.58 -6.09
N THR A 164 0.69 -11.17 -6.79
CA THR A 164 -0.10 -11.99 -7.71
C THR A 164 0.50 -12.01 -9.11
N GLY A 165 1.06 -10.88 -9.54
CA GLY A 165 1.56 -10.73 -10.90
C GLY A 165 2.51 -9.55 -11.07
N ILE A 166 3.20 -9.57 -12.20
CA ILE A 166 4.14 -8.55 -12.63
C ILE A 166 3.73 -8.06 -14.01
N VAL A 167 3.73 -6.74 -14.18
CA VAL A 167 3.57 -6.07 -15.46
C VAL A 167 4.94 -5.55 -15.88
N VAL A 168 5.50 -6.10 -16.94
CA VAL A 168 6.75 -5.62 -17.53
C VAL A 168 6.42 -4.52 -18.54
N ASN A 169 6.72 -3.28 -18.19
CA ASN A 169 6.41 -2.11 -19.00
C ASN A 169 7.60 -1.68 -19.86
N GLN A 170 7.33 -0.92 -20.92
CA GLN A 170 8.34 -0.32 -21.80
C GLN A 170 9.27 -1.34 -22.50
N VAL A 171 8.72 -2.49 -22.89
CA VAL A 171 9.48 -3.53 -23.59
C VAL A 171 9.52 -3.25 -25.09
N TYR A 172 10.70 -3.08 -25.67
CA TYR A 172 10.80 -2.85 -27.11
C TYR A 172 10.29 -4.07 -27.90
N PRO A 173 9.48 -3.88 -28.95
CA PRO A 173 9.00 -4.98 -29.77
C PRO A 173 10.16 -5.77 -30.43
N PRO A 174 10.21 -7.11 -30.28
CA PRO A 174 11.35 -7.93 -30.73
C PRO A 174 11.54 -7.93 -32.25
N GLU A 175 10.48 -7.68 -33.03
CA GLU A 175 10.52 -7.56 -34.49
C GLU A 175 11.40 -6.40 -34.97
N LEU A 176 11.52 -5.33 -34.17
CA LEU A 176 12.37 -4.19 -34.51
C LEU A 176 13.84 -4.58 -34.59
N ALA A 177 14.28 -5.58 -33.84
CA ALA A 177 15.67 -6.07 -33.94
C ALA A 177 15.96 -6.77 -35.27
N LYS A 178 14.92 -7.30 -35.94
CA LYS A 178 15.01 -8.01 -37.23
C LYS A 178 14.85 -7.06 -38.43
N ASP A 179 14.27 -5.88 -38.24
CA ASP A 179 14.11 -4.90 -39.31
C ASP A 179 15.47 -4.24 -39.66
N PRO A 180 15.96 -4.39 -40.92
CA PRO A 180 17.20 -3.75 -41.37
C PRO A 180 17.22 -2.22 -41.22
N LYS A 181 16.04 -1.56 -41.19
CA LYS A 181 15.91 -0.10 -41.06
C LYS A 181 16.03 0.38 -39.62
N THR A 182 15.95 -0.50 -38.63
CA THR A 182 16.06 -0.11 -37.22
C THR A 182 17.46 0.39 -36.91
N PRO A 183 17.63 1.57 -36.28
CA PRO A 183 18.94 2.07 -35.86
C PRO A 183 19.66 1.09 -34.93
N GLU A 184 20.98 0.98 -35.08
CA GLU A 184 21.82 0.06 -34.29
C GLU A 184 21.63 0.27 -32.77
N TYR A 185 21.52 1.51 -32.32
CA TYR A 185 21.23 1.85 -30.93
C TYR A 185 19.98 1.14 -30.38
N VAL A 186 18.89 1.12 -31.15
CA VAL A 186 17.63 0.48 -30.74
C VAL A 186 17.77 -1.04 -30.74
N ARG A 187 18.47 -1.63 -31.72
CA ARG A 187 18.75 -3.07 -31.73
C ARG A 187 19.55 -3.49 -30.50
N ASN A 188 20.56 -2.70 -30.13
CA ASN A 188 21.36 -2.96 -28.94
C ASN A 188 20.52 -2.89 -27.66
N LYS A 189 19.58 -1.94 -27.57
CA LYS A 189 18.62 -1.85 -26.46
C LYS A 189 17.69 -3.05 -26.37
N ILE A 190 17.19 -3.56 -27.49
CA ILE A 190 16.37 -4.79 -27.52
C ILE A 190 17.19 -5.99 -27.03
N MET A 191 18.44 -6.13 -27.50
CA MET A 191 19.33 -7.21 -27.07
C MET A 191 19.70 -7.13 -25.59
N GLU A 192 19.83 -5.91 -25.04
CA GLU A 192 20.02 -5.67 -23.61
C GLU A 192 18.78 -6.08 -22.81
N GLN A 193 17.59 -5.59 -23.21
CA GLN A 193 16.32 -5.92 -22.55
C GLN A 193 16.03 -7.43 -22.58
N ARG A 194 16.36 -8.14 -23.67
CA ARG A 194 16.14 -9.58 -23.77
C ARG A 194 16.79 -10.38 -22.62
N LYS A 195 17.97 -9.95 -22.16
CA LYS A 195 18.64 -10.56 -21.00
C LYS A 195 17.84 -10.34 -19.71
N TYR A 196 17.31 -9.13 -19.54
CA TYR A 196 16.50 -8.77 -18.38
C TYR A 196 15.11 -9.41 -18.43
N MET A 197 14.53 -9.59 -19.61
CA MET A 197 13.28 -10.35 -19.80
C MET A 197 13.46 -11.82 -19.38
N ALA A 198 14.58 -12.44 -19.76
CA ALA A 198 14.91 -13.79 -19.31
C ALA A 198 15.09 -13.86 -17.79
N GLU A 199 15.77 -12.88 -17.18
CA GLU A 199 15.90 -12.79 -15.72
C GLU A 199 14.54 -12.61 -15.01
N ILE A 200 13.64 -11.78 -15.56
CA ILE A 200 12.28 -11.59 -15.04
C ILE A 200 11.50 -12.91 -15.12
N ALA A 201 11.56 -13.61 -16.25
CA ALA A 201 10.87 -14.88 -16.43
C ALA A 201 11.42 -15.97 -15.50
N GLU A 202 12.73 -15.99 -15.25
CA GLU A 202 13.35 -16.91 -14.30
C GLU A 202 12.95 -16.61 -12.85
N LYS A 203 13.03 -15.35 -12.42
CA LYS A 203 12.77 -14.95 -11.03
C LYS A 203 11.29 -14.94 -10.66
N PHE A 204 10.42 -14.62 -11.61
CA PHE A 204 9.01 -14.32 -11.34
C PHE A 204 8.03 -15.17 -12.17
N GLY A 205 8.52 -16.21 -12.85
CA GLY A 205 7.71 -17.07 -13.73
C GLY A 205 6.55 -17.81 -13.05
N ASP A 206 6.59 -17.95 -11.72
CA ASP A 206 5.49 -18.51 -10.91
C ASP A 206 4.31 -17.54 -10.74
N MET A 207 4.48 -16.28 -11.15
CA MET A 207 3.46 -15.23 -11.09
C MET A 207 2.85 -14.98 -12.48
N VAL A 208 1.71 -14.29 -12.51
CA VAL A 208 1.16 -13.81 -13.78
C VAL A 208 2.08 -12.73 -14.34
N ILE A 209 2.68 -12.96 -15.51
CA ILE A 209 3.51 -11.95 -16.18
C ILE A 209 2.73 -11.39 -17.38
N SER A 210 2.52 -10.08 -17.38
CA SER A 210 2.00 -9.33 -18.51
C SER A 210 3.08 -8.42 -19.09
N VAL A 211 3.13 -8.25 -20.40
CA VAL A 211 4.11 -7.39 -21.07
C VAL A 211 3.38 -6.25 -21.77
N VAL A 212 3.80 -5.02 -21.50
CA VAL A 212 3.34 -3.82 -22.22
C VAL A 212 4.48 -3.35 -23.12
N PRO A 213 4.26 -3.32 -24.45
CA PRO A 213 5.30 -2.88 -25.37
C PRO A 213 5.60 -1.39 -25.21
N MET A 214 6.81 -0.99 -25.57
CA MET A 214 7.21 0.40 -25.66
C MET A 214 6.34 1.10 -26.71
N LEU A 215 5.51 2.04 -26.26
CA LEU A 215 4.63 2.80 -27.12
C LEU A 215 5.41 3.89 -27.85
N ASN A 216 4.96 4.24 -29.06
CA ASN A 216 5.57 5.28 -29.88
C ASN A 216 5.38 6.70 -29.31
N ARG A 217 4.42 6.87 -28.40
CA ARG A 217 4.04 8.13 -27.76
C ARG A 217 3.57 7.85 -26.34
N GLU A 218 3.67 8.87 -25.51
CA GLU A 218 3.11 8.85 -24.17
C GLU A 218 1.60 8.58 -24.24
N PRO A 219 1.07 7.60 -23.48
CA PRO A 219 -0.34 7.22 -23.55
C PRO A 219 -1.21 8.26 -22.85
N LYS A 220 -1.63 9.29 -23.61
CA LYS A 220 -2.54 10.35 -23.14
C LYS A 220 -3.92 10.21 -23.75
N GLY A 221 -4.93 10.40 -22.91
CA GLY A 221 -6.34 10.31 -23.29
C GLY A 221 -6.86 8.88 -23.33
N LEU A 222 -8.20 8.77 -23.36
CA LEU A 222 -8.90 7.49 -23.23
C LEU A 222 -8.58 6.49 -24.34
N GLU A 223 -8.35 6.96 -25.58
CA GLU A 223 -8.00 6.09 -26.70
C GLU A 223 -6.65 5.39 -26.49
N ALA A 224 -5.63 6.15 -26.09
CA ALA A 224 -4.31 5.59 -25.83
C ALA A 224 -4.33 4.66 -24.62
N LEU A 225 -5.03 5.02 -23.54
CA LEU A 225 -5.20 4.17 -22.37
C LEU A 225 -5.95 2.87 -22.71
N SER A 226 -6.96 2.93 -23.58
CA SER A 226 -7.67 1.75 -24.10
C SER A 226 -6.74 0.82 -24.88
N ALA A 227 -5.81 1.37 -25.66
CA ALA A 227 -4.78 0.57 -26.33
C ALA A 227 -3.84 -0.12 -25.33
N VAL A 228 -3.40 0.57 -24.27
CA VAL A 228 -2.59 -0.04 -23.20
C VAL A 228 -3.36 -1.13 -22.48
N ALA A 229 -4.61 -0.88 -22.13
CA ALA A 229 -5.48 -1.87 -21.50
C ALA A 229 -5.63 -3.11 -22.39
N LYS A 230 -5.79 -2.92 -23.70
CA LYS A 230 -5.88 -4.04 -24.64
C LYS A 230 -4.60 -4.88 -24.65
N GLU A 231 -3.42 -4.27 -24.64
CA GLU A 231 -2.16 -5.02 -24.53
C GLU A 231 -2.03 -5.76 -23.18
N LEU A 232 -2.53 -5.18 -22.08
CA LEU A 232 -2.53 -5.85 -20.77
C LEU A 232 -3.45 -7.07 -20.72
N TRP A 233 -4.67 -6.96 -21.27
CA TRP A 233 -5.68 -8.01 -21.18
C TRP A 233 -5.66 -9.02 -22.33
N SER A 234 -5.15 -8.60 -23.49
CA SER A 234 -5.11 -9.38 -24.73
C SER A 234 -3.82 -9.06 -25.47
N PRO A 235 -2.67 -9.49 -24.92
CA PRO A 235 -1.37 -9.07 -25.39
C PRO A 235 -1.18 -9.49 -26.85
N SER A 236 -0.65 -8.56 -27.65
CA SER A 236 -0.36 -8.81 -29.06
C SER A 236 0.74 -9.84 -29.27
N LYS A 237 1.55 -10.09 -28.24
CA LYS A 237 2.67 -11.04 -28.22
C LYS A 237 2.72 -11.80 -26.92
N ARG A 238 3.18 -13.04 -26.99
CA ARG A 238 3.43 -13.85 -25.79
C ARG A 238 4.78 -13.53 -25.18
N LEU A 239 4.93 -13.83 -23.88
CA LEU A 239 6.18 -13.61 -23.16
C LEU A 239 7.37 -14.28 -23.87
N GLU A 240 7.19 -15.48 -24.41
CA GLU A 240 8.25 -16.26 -25.06
C GLU A 240 8.81 -15.57 -26.32
N GLU A 241 8.05 -14.65 -26.93
CA GLU A 241 8.51 -13.87 -28.08
C GLU A 241 9.50 -12.77 -27.69
N TYR A 242 9.49 -12.36 -26.40
CA TYR A 242 10.41 -11.38 -25.83
C TYR A 242 11.66 -12.03 -25.19
N LEU A 243 11.67 -13.36 -25.02
CA LEU A 243 12.77 -14.15 -24.47
C LEU A 243 13.80 -14.55 -25.53
#